data_AF-A0A7V6TFD0-F1
#
_entry.id   AF-A0A7V6TFD0-F1
#
_cell.length_a   1.000
_cell.length_b   1.000
_cell.length_c   1.000
_cell.angle_alpha   90.00
_cell.angle_beta   90.00
_cell.angle_gamma   90.00
#
_symmetry.space_group_name_H-M   'P 1'
#
loop_
_entity.id
_entity.type
_entity.pdbx_description
1 polymer ?
#
loop_
_entity_poly.entity_id
_entity_poly.type
_entity_poly.pdbx_seq_one_letter_code
_entity_poly.pdbx_strand_id
1 'polypeptide(L)' 'LVRNLVNDVRAAGNHSVVWNGKDNNGRDVSSGVYYYKMNAGKYSSTKKMVLMK' A
#
# COMPACT_ATOMS: atom_id res chain seq x y z
N LEU A 1 -7.86 6.56 -3.94
CA LEU A 1 -6.49 6.07 -3.62
C LEU A 1 -5.97 6.87 -2.45
N VAL A 2 -5.58 6.21 -1.35
CA VAL A 2 -5.11 6.90 -0.13
C VAL A 2 -3.65 7.31 -0.26
N ARG A 3 -2.79 6.39 -0.72
CA ARG A 3 -1.38 6.66 -0.98
C ARG A 3 -0.78 5.71 -2.01
N ASN A 4 0.15 6.18 -2.82
CA ASN A 4 1.04 5.31 -3.61
C ASN A 4 2.28 4.95 -2.75
N LEU A 5 2.47 3.66 -2.46
CA LEU A 5 3.55 3.20 -1.58
C LEU A 5 4.84 2.86 -2.33
N VAL A 6 4.71 2.34 -3.55
CA VAL A 6 5.82 2.02 -4.45
C VAL A 6 5.39 2.42 -5.86
N ASN A 7 6.25 3.14 -6.58
CA ASN A 7 6.00 3.59 -7.94
C ASN A 7 7.15 3.23 -8.91
N ASP A 8 7.87 2.15 -8.61
CA ASP A 8 9.03 1.70 -9.40
C ASP A 8 8.91 0.24 -9.80
N VAL A 9 9.56 -0.12 -10.91
CA VAL A 9 9.75 -1.51 -11.31
C VAL A 9 10.81 -2.14 -10.40
N ARG A 10 10.45 -3.23 -9.74
CA ARG A 10 11.34 -4.00 -8.86
C ARG A 10 11.71 -5.32 -9.55
N ALA A 11 12.96 -5.73 -9.43
CA ALA A 11 13.40 -7.05 -9.87
C ALA A 11 12.69 -8.16 -9.10
N ALA A 12 12.66 -9.37 -9.67
CA ALA A 12 12.11 -10.54 -9.00
C ALA A 12 12.84 -10.80 -7.65
N GLY A 13 12.07 -11.14 -6.62
CA GLY A 13 12.59 -11.34 -5.27
C GLY A 13 11.55 -10.95 -4.21
N ASN A 14 11.95 -11.08 -2.94
CA ASN A 14 11.11 -10.67 -1.81
C ASN A 14 11.26 -9.17 -1.56
N HIS A 15 10.14 -8.47 -1.45
CA HIS A 15 10.08 -7.04 -1.12
C HIS A 15 9.11 -6.83 0.03
N SER A 16 9.48 -5.96 0.97
CA SER A 16 8.61 -5.54 2.08
C SER A 16 8.35 -4.04 1.97
N VAL A 17 7.09 -3.65 2.17
CA VAL A 17 6.65 -2.26 2.11
C VAL A 17 5.77 -2.01 3.33
N VAL A 18 6.13 -1.02 4.13
CA VAL A 18 5.37 -0.61 5.32
C VAL A 18 4.65 0.69 5.01
N TRP A 19 3.33 0.68 5.16
CA TRP A 19 2.55 1.91 5.14
C TRP A 19 2.53 2.53 6.54
N ASN A 20 2.87 3.80 6.63
CA ASN A 20 2.96 4.56 7.88
C ASN A 20 1.63 5.21 8.31
N GLY A 21 0.50 4.83 7.71
CA GLY A 21 -0.80 5.42 8.05
C GLY A 21 -0.99 6.86 7.56
N LYS A 22 -0.20 7.32 6.59
CA LYS A 22 -0.34 8.67 5.99
C LYS A 22 -0.92 8.62 4.58
N ASP A 23 -1.67 9.65 4.21
CA ASP A 23 -2.13 9.85 2.82
C ASP A 23 -1.01 10.41 1.91
N ASN A 24 -1.33 10.68 0.64
CA ASN A 24 -0.41 11.32 -0.31
C ASN A 24 0.03 12.74 0.09
N ASN A 25 -0.76 13.44 0.91
CA ASN A 25 -0.46 14.79 1.39
C ASN A 25 0.36 14.77 2.69
N GLY A 26 0.73 13.58 3.19
CA GLY A 26 1.47 13.41 4.44
C GLY A 26 0.61 13.54 5.70
N ARG A 27 -0.73 13.56 5.57
CA ARG A 27 -1.66 13.66 6.71
C ARG A 27 -1.96 12.27 7.26
N ASP A 28 -2.09 12.17 8.58
CA ASP A 28 -2.48 10.92 9.22
C ASP A 28 -3.93 10.57 8.89
N VAL A 29 -4.17 9.32 8.53
CA VAL A 29 -5.51 8.80 8.27
C VAL A 29 -6.13 8.23 9.56
N SER A 30 -7.45 8.02 9.58
CA SER A 30 -8.15 7.43 10.73
C SER A 30 -7.89 5.93 10.87
N SER A 31 -8.10 5.38 12.08
CA SER A 31 -8.17 3.93 12.26
C SER A 31 -9.31 3.36 11.40
N GLY A 32 -9.10 2.21 10.77
CA GLY A 32 -10.10 1.64 9.87
C GLY A 32 -9.56 0.56 8.93
N VAL A 33 -10.44 0.09 8.05
CA VAL A 33 -10.10 -0.89 7.02
C VAL A 33 -9.67 -0.16 5.75
N TYR A 34 -8.50 -0.54 5.25
CA TYR A 34 -7.90 -0.01 4.03
C TYR A 34 -7.69 -1.13 3.03
N TYR A 35 -7.88 -0.85 1.75
CA TYR A 35 -7.56 -1.78 0.67
C TYR A 35 -6.30 -1.31 -0.04
N TYR A 36 -5.40 -2.26 -0.33
CA TYR A 36 -4.29 -2.02 -1.23
C TYR A 36 -4.39 -2.94 -2.44
N LYS A 37 -3.86 -2.44 -3.57
CA LYS A 37 -3.74 -3.18 -4.81
C LYS A 37 -2.27 -3.25 -5.20
N MET A 38 -1.77 -4.46 -5.42
CA MET A 38 -0.44 -4.73 -5.97
C MET A 38 -0.59 -5.16 -7.43
N ASN A 39 0.20 -4.56 -8.31
CA ASN A 39 0.32 -4.98 -9.71
C ASN A 39 1.78 -5.35 -10.00
N ALA A 40 2.00 -6.51 -10.61
CA ALA A 40 3.32 -7.01 -11.02
C ALA A 40 3.20 -7.73 -12.37
N GLY A 41 3.46 -7.01 -13.47
CA GLY A 41 3.25 -7.53 -14.83
C GLY A 41 1.80 -7.97 -15.04
N LYS A 42 1.57 -9.27 -15.29
CA LYS A 42 0.22 -9.86 -15.44
C LYS A 42 -0.48 -10.16 -14.12
N TYR A 43 0.23 -10.11 -13.00
CA TYR A 43 -0.33 -10.38 -11.68
C TYR A 43 -0.97 -9.11 -11.11
N SER A 44 -2.19 -9.24 -10.60
CA SER A 44 -2.81 -8.20 -9.77
C SER A 44 -3.49 -8.85 -8.57
N SER A 45 -3.34 -8.23 -7.39
CA SER A 45 -3.98 -8.70 -6.17
C SER A 45 -4.42 -7.53 -5.33
N THR A 46 -5.64 -7.61 -4.81
CA THR A 46 -6.20 -6.65 -3.86
C THR A 46 -6.37 -7.34 -2.52
N LYS A 47 -5.87 -6.74 -1.45
CA LYS A 47 -6.08 -7.25 -0.09
C LYS A 47 -6.49 -6.12 0.84
N LYS A 48 -7.16 -6.50 1.94
CA LYS A 48 -7.53 -5.59 3.03
C LYS A 48 -6.45 -5.55 4.10
N MET A 49 -6.29 -4.39 4.71
CA MET A 49 -5.43 -4.09 5.86
C MET A 49 -6.28 -3.38 6.91
N VAL A 50 -5.93 -3.54 8.17
CA VAL A 50 -6.59 -2.84 9.28
C VAL A 50 -5.53 -1.94 9.91
N LEU A 51 -5.82 -0.64 9.96
CA LEU A 51 -5.02 0.33 10.69
C LEU A 51 -5.67 0.55 12.05
N MET A 52 -4.93 0.28 13.12
CA MET A 52 -5.31 0.57 14.50
C MET A 52 -4.31 1.59 15.05
N LYS A 53 -4.82 2.60 15.77
CA LYS A 53 -4.02 3.60 16.50
C LYS A 53 -3.96 3.23 17.96
#